data_AF-A0A2V7EE88-F1
#
_entry.id   AF-A0A2V7EE88-F1
#
_cell.length_a   1.000
_cell.length_b   1.000
_cell.length_c   1.000
_cell.angle_alpha   90.00
_cell.angle_beta   90.00
_cell.angle_gamma   90.00
#
_symmetry.space_group_name_H-M   'P 1'
#
loop_
_entity.id
_entity.type
_entity.pdbx_description
1 polymer ?
#
loop_
_entity_poly.entity_id
_entity_poly.type
_entity_poly.pdbx_seq_one_letter_code
_entity_poly.pdbx_strand_id
1 'polypeptide(L)'
;IYADFFAQLDKVSKDIAAAGANAGSLGSADPIYGGDLLHWQRFANSLRARYALRLVNKDPTTTNTQLAAAFAAPGGVFQSNADNAVFTWPGDGVYNNPWANFFSTRDDNRVSIVLMNLLKSLNDPRISLYAQPSPDDGTYKGAPNALTPDAAAPYICCSSRITAKMFPGNTAYGFFGGTGNSFPSFVMTYAEVALTQAEAANRSLGGLNPAQAAGFYDAGVTASIEQWGGTAAEAAAYLAQPNVAYVAGTPGLIRIAQQKWIALFSDGGQAWAEWRRTCVPYTVSPGPAASRANIPRRFQYSTTERSVNGTNLNAAIAQQGSDTFETRMYWDTAPTAAPTYPTTFTCGLRGSAPAP
;
A
#
# COMPACT_ATOMS: atom_id res chain seq x y z
N ILE A 1 -4.46 -15.35 -15.11
CA ILE A 1 -4.40 -13.94 -14.66
C ILE A 1 -2.96 -13.51 -14.40
N TYR A 2 -2.28 -13.89 -13.29
CA TYR A 2 -0.90 -13.44 -13.03
C TYR A 2 0.10 -13.74 -14.15
N ALA A 3 0.06 -14.95 -14.72
CA ALA A 3 0.91 -15.32 -15.85
C ALA A 3 0.71 -14.38 -17.07
N ASP A 4 -0.54 -13.98 -17.33
CA ASP A 4 -0.85 -13.04 -18.42
C ASP A 4 -0.37 -11.62 -18.06
N PHE A 5 -0.58 -11.15 -16.83
CA PHE A 5 0.00 -9.87 -16.39
C PHE A 5 1.51 -9.81 -16.60
N PHE A 6 2.25 -10.88 -16.28
CA PHE A 6 3.69 -10.92 -16.54
C PHE A 6 4.02 -10.87 -18.03
N ALA A 7 3.28 -11.60 -18.87
CA ALA A 7 3.48 -11.59 -20.31
C ALA A 7 3.19 -10.21 -20.93
N GLN A 8 2.08 -9.57 -20.55
CA GLN A 8 1.69 -8.25 -21.06
C GLN A 8 2.67 -7.17 -20.62
N LEU A 9 3.09 -7.16 -19.35
CA LEU A 9 4.03 -6.16 -18.83
C LEU A 9 5.43 -6.31 -19.44
N ASP A 10 5.90 -7.55 -19.65
CA ASP A 10 7.15 -7.81 -20.37
C ASP A 10 7.08 -7.33 -21.82
N LYS A 11 5.97 -7.63 -22.51
CA LYS A 11 5.73 -7.20 -23.88
C LYS A 11 5.71 -5.67 -23.99
N VAL A 12 4.92 -4.99 -23.19
CA VAL A 12 4.82 -3.51 -23.21
C VAL A 12 6.19 -2.87 -22.96
N SER A 13 6.94 -3.35 -21.97
CA SER A 13 8.28 -2.84 -21.67
C SER A 13 9.22 -2.98 -22.88
N LYS A 14 9.23 -4.14 -23.54
CA LYS A 14 10.06 -4.39 -24.74
C LYS A 14 9.60 -3.59 -25.96
N ASP A 15 8.29 -3.46 -26.17
CA ASP A 15 7.75 -2.71 -27.30
C ASP A 15 8.08 -1.23 -27.19
N ILE A 16 7.98 -0.64 -25.99
CA ILE A 16 8.41 0.76 -25.76
C ILE A 16 9.90 0.92 -26.05
N ALA A 17 10.74 -0.01 -25.57
CA ALA A 17 12.18 0.03 -25.83
C ALA A 17 12.50 -0.05 -27.33
N ALA A 18 11.82 -0.95 -28.04
CA ALA A 18 12.03 -1.19 -29.47
C ALA A 18 11.52 -0.03 -30.33
N ALA A 19 10.44 0.62 -29.93
CA ALA A 19 9.88 1.76 -30.67
C ALA A 19 10.84 2.95 -30.69
N GLY A 20 11.59 3.20 -29.61
CA GLY A 20 12.60 4.27 -29.55
C GLY A 20 12.04 5.62 -30.00
N ALA A 21 12.72 6.26 -30.96
CA ALA A 21 12.29 7.56 -31.52
C ALA A 21 10.97 7.51 -32.32
N ASN A 22 10.51 6.31 -32.71
CA ASN A 22 9.26 6.13 -33.47
C ASN A 22 8.04 5.92 -32.56
N ALA A 23 8.23 5.94 -31.24
CA ALA A 23 7.17 5.69 -30.30
C ALA A 23 6.17 6.87 -30.27
N GLY A 24 4.90 6.57 -30.55
CA GLY A 24 3.83 7.56 -30.44
C GLY A 24 3.61 7.96 -28.97
N SER A 25 3.32 9.24 -28.73
CA SER A 25 3.04 9.78 -27.39
C SER A 25 1.60 10.28 -27.31
N LEU A 26 0.95 10.03 -26.18
CA LEU A 26 -0.36 10.60 -25.88
C LEU A 26 -0.28 12.08 -25.44
N GLY A 27 0.92 12.60 -25.16
CA GLY A 27 1.13 13.98 -24.71
C GLY A 27 0.23 14.34 -23.54
N SER A 28 -0.43 15.50 -23.62
CA SER A 28 -1.36 15.99 -22.59
C SER A 28 -2.62 15.15 -22.39
N ALA A 29 -2.89 14.17 -23.27
CA ALA A 29 -4.00 13.23 -23.07
C ALA A 29 -3.66 12.12 -22.05
N ASP A 30 -2.40 11.99 -21.63
CA ASP A 30 -1.98 11.13 -20.53
C ASP A 30 -1.89 11.92 -19.20
N PRO A 31 -2.80 11.68 -18.25
CA PRO A 31 -2.84 12.40 -16.98
C PRO A 31 -1.82 11.90 -15.93
N ILE A 32 -1.04 10.85 -16.24
CA ILE A 32 -0.07 10.27 -15.30
C ILE A 32 1.34 10.75 -15.63
N TYR A 33 1.80 10.57 -16.87
CA TYR A 33 3.17 10.90 -17.26
C TYR A 33 3.27 11.89 -18.42
N GLY A 34 2.15 12.48 -18.85
CA GLY A 34 2.15 13.43 -19.96
C GLY A 34 2.69 12.84 -21.27
N GLY A 35 2.59 11.53 -21.43
CA GLY A 35 3.07 10.80 -22.60
C GLY A 35 4.55 10.42 -22.55
N ASP A 36 5.22 10.54 -21.40
CA ASP A 36 6.59 10.07 -21.20
C ASP A 36 6.62 8.53 -21.12
N LEU A 37 7.11 7.93 -22.21
CA LEU A 37 7.14 6.48 -22.36
C LEU A 37 8.21 5.80 -21.50
N LEU A 38 9.30 6.48 -21.12
CA LEU A 38 10.29 5.91 -20.22
C LEU A 38 9.67 5.71 -18.83
N HIS A 39 8.89 6.68 -18.36
CA HIS A 39 8.16 6.55 -17.10
C HIS A 39 7.09 5.45 -17.16
N TRP A 40 6.36 5.31 -18.28
CA TRP A 40 5.46 4.18 -18.50
C TRP A 40 6.18 2.82 -18.50
N GLN A 41 7.35 2.73 -19.11
CA GLN A 41 8.17 1.52 -19.12
C GLN A 41 8.63 1.16 -17.70
N ARG A 42 9.12 2.14 -16.93
CA ARG A 42 9.50 1.95 -15.53
C ARG A 42 8.32 1.53 -14.67
N PHE A 43 7.13 2.09 -14.92
CA PHE A 43 5.91 1.71 -14.23
C PHE A 43 5.51 0.27 -14.54
N ALA A 44 5.58 -0.15 -15.82
CA ALA A 44 5.28 -1.52 -16.21
C ALA A 44 6.23 -2.53 -15.53
N ASN A 45 7.53 -2.24 -15.50
CA ASN A 45 8.53 -3.07 -14.82
C ASN A 45 8.31 -3.11 -13.30
N SER A 46 7.97 -1.96 -12.69
CA SER A 46 7.68 -1.86 -11.26
C SER A 46 6.42 -2.64 -10.89
N LEU A 47 5.37 -2.56 -11.71
CA LEU A 47 4.13 -3.30 -11.51
C LEU A 47 4.35 -4.82 -11.66
N ARG A 48 5.23 -5.23 -12.58
CA ARG A 48 5.69 -6.62 -12.69
C ARG A 48 6.37 -7.09 -11.41
N ALA A 49 7.24 -6.27 -10.82
CA ALA A 49 7.88 -6.58 -9.55
C ALA A 49 6.87 -6.68 -8.38
N ARG A 50 5.87 -5.78 -8.30
CA ARG A 50 4.76 -5.86 -7.33
C ARG A 50 4.03 -7.20 -7.45
N TYR A 51 3.65 -7.60 -8.65
CA TYR A 51 2.93 -8.85 -8.88
C TYR A 51 3.78 -10.09 -8.66
N ALA A 52 5.08 -10.02 -8.97
CA ALA A 52 6.01 -11.11 -8.67
C ALA A 52 6.10 -11.32 -7.16
N LEU A 53 6.37 -10.27 -6.39
CA LEU A 53 6.49 -10.37 -4.94
C LEU A 53 5.17 -10.76 -4.26
N ARG A 54 4.01 -10.41 -4.85
CA ARG A 54 2.69 -10.87 -4.39
C ARG A 54 2.59 -12.39 -4.36
N LEU A 55 3.28 -13.09 -5.26
CA LEU A 55 3.29 -14.55 -5.36
C LEU A 55 4.34 -15.24 -4.50
N VAL A 56 5.22 -14.51 -3.79
CA VAL A 56 6.42 -15.09 -3.16
C VAL A 56 6.13 -16.27 -2.23
N ASN A 57 5.00 -16.26 -1.52
CA ASN A 57 4.62 -17.35 -0.61
C ASN A 57 4.03 -18.56 -1.34
N LYS A 58 3.48 -18.34 -2.54
CA LYS A 58 2.74 -19.33 -3.33
C LYS A 58 3.63 -20.02 -4.36
N ASP A 59 4.46 -19.23 -5.04
CA ASP A 59 5.33 -19.67 -6.13
C ASP A 59 6.64 -18.85 -6.12
N PRO A 60 7.58 -19.20 -5.22
CA PRO A 60 8.86 -18.49 -5.09
C PRO A 60 9.73 -18.63 -6.35
N THR A 61 9.59 -19.72 -7.12
CA THR A 61 10.34 -19.93 -8.36
C THR A 61 9.91 -18.92 -9.43
N THR A 62 8.61 -18.82 -9.72
CA THR A 62 8.10 -17.80 -10.64
C THR A 62 8.42 -16.40 -10.13
N THR A 63 8.30 -16.18 -8.81
CA THR A 63 8.65 -14.90 -8.19
C THR A 63 10.10 -14.50 -8.49
N ASN A 64 11.06 -15.39 -8.28
CA ASN A 64 12.47 -15.13 -8.54
C ASN A 64 12.71 -14.74 -10.00
N THR A 65 12.17 -15.54 -10.94
CA THR A 65 12.30 -15.31 -12.37
C THR A 65 11.71 -13.96 -12.79
N GLN A 66 10.51 -13.63 -12.30
CA GLN A 66 9.82 -12.40 -12.69
C GLN A 66 10.44 -11.15 -12.06
N LEU A 67 10.98 -11.24 -10.83
CA LEU A 67 11.75 -10.15 -10.22
C LEU A 67 13.05 -9.90 -10.99
N ALA A 68 13.81 -10.95 -11.32
CA ALA A 68 15.05 -10.81 -12.07
C ALA A 68 14.80 -10.14 -13.43
N ALA A 69 13.76 -10.60 -14.12
CA ALA A 69 13.36 -10.02 -15.40
C ALA A 69 12.87 -8.57 -15.27
N ALA A 70 12.12 -8.23 -14.20
CA ALA A 70 11.67 -6.85 -13.96
C ALA A 70 12.85 -5.90 -13.68
N PHE A 71 13.81 -6.31 -12.85
CA PHE A 71 14.96 -5.47 -12.48
C PHE A 71 15.97 -5.28 -13.61
N ALA A 72 16.08 -6.28 -14.51
CA ALA A 72 16.97 -6.22 -15.67
C ALA A 72 16.27 -5.69 -16.95
N ALA A 73 14.97 -5.38 -16.90
CA ALA A 73 14.24 -4.92 -18.08
C ALA A 73 14.72 -3.54 -18.56
N PRO A 74 14.57 -3.23 -19.87
CA PRO A 74 14.84 -1.89 -20.40
C PRO A 74 14.14 -0.80 -19.59
N GLY A 75 14.83 0.32 -19.37
CA GLY A 75 14.35 1.44 -18.56
C GLY A 75 14.45 1.24 -17.05
N GLY A 76 14.58 -0.02 -16.58
CA GLY A 76 14.62 -0.38 -15.17
C GLY A 76 13.26 -0.25 -14.47
N VAL A 77 13.26 -0.40 -13.15
CA VAL A 77 12.12 -0.04 -12.28
C VAL A 77 12.25 1.43 -11.83
N PHE A 78 11.31 1.93 -11.02
CA PHE A 78 11.41 3.27 -10.42
C PHE A 78 12.74 3.48 -9.69
N GLN A 79 13.30 4.68 -9.82
CA GLN A 79 14.60 5.07 -9.27
C GLN A 79 14.49 6.19 -8.23
N SER A 80 13.43 6.98 -8.27
CA SER A 80 13.16 8.05 -7.30
C SER A 80 11.68 8.41 -7.24
N ASN A 81 11.29 9.31 -6.34
CA ASN A 81 9.93 9.85 -6.29
C ASN A 81 9.48 10.56 -7.59
N ALA A 82 10.40 10.96 -8.46
CA ALA A 82 10.06 11.50 -9.78
C ALA A 82 9.42 10.45 -10.70
N ASP A 83 9.66 9.17 -10.45
CA ASP A 83 9.09 8.06 -11.23
C ASP A 83 7.70 7.63 -10.73
N ASN A 84 7.16 8.24 -9.68
CA ASN A 84 5.88 7.81 -9.09
C ASN A 84 4.76 7.84 -10.13
N ALA A 85 3.97 6.76 -10.21
CA ALA A 85 2.75 6.73 -11.00
C ALA A 85 1.65 7.46 -10.22
N VAL A 86 1.39 8.71 -10.61
CA VAL A 86 0.48 9.61 -9.91
C VAL A 86 -0.62 10.08 -10.84
N PHE A 87 -1.87 9.90 -10.44
CA PHE A 87 -3.00 10.52 -11.12
C PHE A 87 -3.28 11.88 -10.47
N THR A 88 -3.01 12.95 -11.22
CA THR A 88 -3.25 14.33 -10.75
C THR A 88 -4.69 14.73 -11.03
N TRP A 89 -5.38 15.23 -10.02
CA TRP A 89 -6.75 15.71 -10.16
C TRP A 89 -6.74 17.20 -10.50
N PRO A 90 -7.51 17.66 -11.52
CA PRO A 90 -7.64 19.07 -11.82
C PRO A 90 -8.14 19.90 -10.64
N GLY A 91 -9.04 19.34 -9.83
CA GLY A 91 -9.60 20.03 -8.66
C GLY A 91 -10.50 21.22 -9.02
N ASP A 92 -11.08 21.21 -10.21
CA ASP A 92 -11.85 22.31 -10.82
C ASP A 92 -13.35 22.31 -10.44
N GLY A 93 -13.75 21.46 -9.49
CA GLY A 93 -15.16 21.28 -9.10
C GLY A 93 -15.89 20.19 -9.90
N VAL A 94 -15.40 19.82 -11.08
CA VAL A 94 -15.93 18.71 -11.90
C VAL A 94 -15.12 17.45 -11.65
N TYR A 95 -13.80 17.56 -11.75
CA TYR A 95 -12.84 16.47 -11.57
C TYR A 95 -12.02 16.68 -10.30
N ASN A 96 -12.68 16.52 -9.16
CA ASN A 96 -12.04 16.56 -7.85
C ASN A 96 -11.54 15.18 -7.43
N ASN A 97 -10.49 15.16 -6.60
CA ASN A 97 -10.08 13.96 -5.90
C ASN A 97 -11.28 13.32 -5.16
N PRO A 98 -11.58 12.02 -5.38
CA PRO A 98 -12.74 11.35 -4.81
C PRO A 98 -12.77 11.35 -3.28
N TRP A 99 -11.61 11.31 -2.63
CA TRP A 99 -11.53 11.40 -1.17
C TRP A 99 -11.92 12.79 -0.69
N ALA A 100 -11.34 13.84 -1.29
CA ALA A 100 -11.71 15.21 -0.96
C ALA A 100 -13.22 15.46 -1.16
N ASN A 101 -13.80 14.93 -2.24
CA ASN A 101 -15.24 15.00 -2.49
C ASN A 101 -16.06 14.23 -1.44
N PHE A 102 -15.68 12.99 -1.12
CA PHE A 102 -16.37 12.19 -0.09
C PHE A 102 -16.37 12.87 1.28
N PHE A 103 -15.26 13.50 1.66
CA PHE A 103 -15.15 14.22 2.91
C PHE A 103 -15.79 15.62 2.88
N SER A 104 -16.20 16.12 1.70
CA SER A 104 -16.73 17.47 1.54
C SER A 104 -18.06 17.77 2.23
N THR A 105 -18.68 16.76 2.82
CA THR A 105 -19.92 16.92 3.60
C THR A 105 -19.83 16.20 4.95
N ARG A 106 -18.63 15.73 5.32
CA ARG A 106 -18.44 14.76 6.40
C ARG A 106 -17.21 15.09 7.24
N ASP A 107 -17.40 15.12 8.55
CA ASP A 107 -16.32 15.31 9.51
C ASP A 107 -16.13 14.10 10.44
N ASP A 108 -16.57 12.91 10.06
CA ASP A 108 -16.56 11.72 10.91
C ASP A 108 -15.38 10.77 10.64
N ASN A 109 -14.41 11.19 9.82
CA ASN A 109 -13.28 10.35 9.40
C ASN A 109 -12.07 10.57 10.28
N ARG A 110 -11.58 9.50 10.90
CA ARG A 110 -10.50 9.54 11.90
C ARG A 110 -9.39 8.58 11.52
N VAL A 111 -8.16 8.93 11.89
CA VAL A 111 -7.01 8.06 11.71
C VAL A 111 -7.18 6.82 12.57
N SER A 112 -6.96 5.65 12.00
CA SER A 112 -7.06 4.39 12.74
C SER A 112 -6.11 4.36 13.94
N ILE A 113 -6.58 3.90 15.09
CA ILE A 113 -5.76 3.70 16.28
C ILE A 113 -4.60 2.72 16.03
N VAL A 114 -4.77 1.75 15.13
CA VAL A 114 -3.72 0.79 14.78
C VAL A 114 -2.56 1.50 14.09
N LEU A 115 -2.86 2.35 13.11
CA LEU A 115 -1.84 3.16 12.44
C LEU A 115 -1.21 4.18 13.40
N MET A 116 -2.04 4.91 14.16
CA MET A 116 -1.54 5.93 15.07
C MET A 116 -0.60 5.34 16.14
N ASN A 117 -0.99 4.22 16.75
CA ASN A 117 -0.14 3.56 17.75
C ASN A 117 1.17 3.05 17.14
N LEU A 118 1.12 2.51 15.92
CA LEU A 118 2.32 2.08 15.20
C LEU A 118 3.26 3.26 14.92
N LEU A 119 2.74 4.37 14.39
CA LEU A 119 3.57 5.53 14.10
C LEU A 119 4.18 6.12 15.38
N LYS A 120 3.40 6.19 16.47
CA LYS A 120 3.89 6.67 17.77
C LYS A 120 4.96 5.76 18.35
N SER A 121 4.82 4.44 18.27
CA SER A 121 5.83 3.51 18.81
C SER A 121 7.17 3.58 18.06
N LEU A 122 7.17 4.15 16.85
CA LEU A 122 8.35 4.38 16.02
C LEU A 122 8.84 5.82 16.05
N ASN A 123 8.22 6.72 16.84
CA ASN A 123 8.44 8.16 16.78
C ASN A 123 8.48 8.67 15.32
N ASP A 124 7.49 8.26 14.53
CA ASP A 124 7.50 8.44 13.09
C ASP A 124 7.25 9.90 12.68
N PRO A 125 8.11 10.52 11.85
CA PRO A 125 7.91 11.90 11.42
C PRO A 125 6.66 12.08 10.54
N ARG A 126 6.11 10.99 9.99
CA ARG A 126 4.89 11.04 9.17
C ARG A 126 3.61 11.23 9.97
N ILE A 127 3.63 11.23 11.32
CA ILE A 127 2.43 11.47 12.14
C ILE A 127 1.76 12.79 11.75
N SER A 128 2.52 13.89 11.72
CA SER A 128 1.99 15.22 11.35
C SER A 128 1.66 15.34 9.86
N LEU A 129 2.20 14.45 9.04
CA LEU A 129 1.93 14.41 7.60
C LEU A 129 0.69 13.62 7.25
N TYR A 130 0.37 12.58 8.02
CA TYR A 130 -0.79 11.68 7.80
C TYR A 130 -2.02 12.09 8.61
N ALA A 131 -1.82 12.86 9.67
CA ALA A 131 -2.86 13.18 10.63
C ALA A 131 -2.87 14.68 10.94
N GLN A 132 -4.04 15.18 11.29
CA GLN A 132 -4.19 16.47 11.95
C GLN A 132 -4.21 16.27 13.47
N PRO A 133 -3.73 17.24 14.26
CA PRO A 133 -3.94 17.25 15.71
C PRO A 133 -5.42 17.05 16.06
N SER A 134 -5.68 16.35 17.16
CA SER A 134 -7.03 16.18 17.69
C SER A 134 -7.63 17.53 18.08
N PRO A 135 -8.91 17.80 17.79
CA PRO A 135 -9.54 19.11 18.05
C PRO A 135 -9.58 19.53 19.52
N ASP A 136 -9.65 18.58 20.44
CA ASP A 136 -9.80 18.82 21.88
C ASP A 136 -8.53 19.34 22.57
N ASP A 137 -7.36 18.77 22.28
CA ASP A 137 -6.11 19.07 22.99
C ASP A 137 -4.89 19.27 22.09
N GLY A 138 -5.04 19.21 20.77
CA GLY A 138 -3.94 19.38 19.83
C GLY A 138 -2.93 18.22 19.81
N THR A 139 -3.25 17.07 20.40
CA THR A 139 -2.40 15.87 20.34
C THR A 139 -2.84 14.91 19.25
N TYR A 140 -1.94 14.05 18.76
CA TYR A 140 -2.29 13.06 17.75
C TYR A 140 -2.92 11.82 18.39
N LYS A 141 -4.15 11.47 18.03
CA LYS A 141 -4.92 10.36 18.64
C LYS A 141 -5.66 9.58 17.57
N GLY A 142 -5.62 8.25 17.62
CA GLY A 142 -6.37 7.43 16.66
C GLY A 142 -7.70 6.95 17.24
N ALA A 143 -8.63 6.57 16.37
CA ALA A 143 -9.92 5.99 16.75
C ALA A 143 -9.94 4.48 16.48
N PRO A 144 -10.55 3.66 17.35
CA PRO A 144 -10.80 2.26 17.05
C PRO A 144 -11.56 2.07 15.74
N ASN A 145 -11.13 1.10 14.94
CA ASN A 145 -11.87 0.71 13.74
C ASN A 145 -13.17 0.00 14.16
N ALA A 146 -14.18 -0.02 13.26
CA ALA A 146 -15.42 -0.77 13.43
C ALA A 146 -16.10 -0.56 14.80
N LEU A 147 -16.54 0.68 15.05
CA LEU A 147 -17.39 1.05 16.19
C LEU A 147 -18.85 1.16 15.74
N THR A 148 -19.78 1.01 16.69
CA THR A 148 -21.17 1.46 16.48
C THR A 148 -21.22 2.98 16.40
N PRO A 149 -22.27 3.59 15.80
CA PRO A 149 -22.40 5.04 15.75
C PRO A 149 -22.26 5.72 17.12
N ASP A 150 -22.95 5.21 18.14
CA ASP A 150 -22.90 5.77 19.50
C ASP A 150 -21.50 5.69 20.13
N ALA A 151 -20.79 4.59 19.90
CA ALA A 151 -19.42 4.41 20.40
C ALA A 151 -18.39 5.25 19.62
N ALA A 152 -18.69 5.63 18.37
CA ALA A 152 -17.83 6.47 17.54
C ALA A 152 -17.97 7.97 17.87
N ALA A 153 -19.14 8.41 18.36
CA ALA A 153 -19.43 9.82 18.61
C ALA A 153 -18.37 10.56 19.46
N PRO A 154 -17.83 9.99 20.56
CA PRO A 154 -16.78 10.66 21.35
C PRO A 154 -15.47 10.89 20.58
N TYR A 155 -15.18 10.09 19.55
CA TYR A 155 -13.95 10.23 18.78
C TYR A 155 -14.00 11.41 17.79
N ILE A 156 -15.18 11.98 17.53
CA ILE A 156 -15.32 13.13 16.63
C ILE A 156 -14.57 14.35 17.19
N CYS A 157 -14.72 14.67 18.48
CA CYS A 157 -13.98 15.78 19.11
C CYS A 157 -12.53 15.46 19.42
N CYS A 158 -12.25 14.18 19.63
CA CYS A 158 -11.17 13.77 20.53
C CYS A 158 -10.22 12.75 19.88
N SER A 159 -10.24 12.69 18.55
CA SER A 159 -9.24 11.98 17.76
C SER A 159 -8.85 12.74 16.49
N SER A 160 -7.68 12.40 15.95
CA SER A 160 -7.08 12.98 14.77
C SER A 160 -7.87 12.70 13.51
N ARG A 161 -8.10 13.75 12.73
CA ARG A 161 -8.52 13.66 11.33
C ARG A 161 -7.34 13.19 10.46
N ILE A 162 -7.66 12.72 9.25
CA ILE A 162 -6.65 12.46 8.23
C ILE A 162 -5.98 13.77 7.76
N THR A 163 -4.81 13.64 7.15
CA THR A 163 -3.93 14.73 6.70
C THR A 163 -4.63 15.97 6.16
N ALA A 164 -4.16 17.15 6.60
CA ALA A 164 -4.62 18.44 6.08
C ALA A 164 -4.34 18.64 4.59
N LYS A 165 -3.44 17.84 3.99
CA LYS A 165 -3.15 17.92 2.55
C LYS A 165 -4.33 17.43 1.69
N MET A 166 -4.98 16.35 2.13
CA MET A 166 -6.21 15.84 1.50
C MET A 166 -7.44 16.56 2.03
N PHE A 167 -7.39 17.02 3.28
CA PHE A 167 -8.55 17.57 3.98
C PHE A 167 -8.21 18.85 4.76
N PRO A 168 -7.99 19.98 4.06
CA PRO A 168 -7.59 21.23 4.71
C PRO A 168 -8.76 21.86 5.49
N GLY A 169 -8.49 22.37 6.70
CA GLY A 169 -9.43 23.19 7.49
C GLY A 169 -9.64 22.74 8.93
N ASN A 170 -10.21 23.63 9.76
CA ASN A 170 -10.66 23.35 11.13
C ASN A 170 -12.18 23.23 11.11
N THR A 171 -12.75 22.02 11.16
CA THR A 171 -14.13 21.81 10.70
C THR A 171 -15.20 21.72 11.79
N ALA A 172 -16.32 22.40 11.52
CA ALA A 172 -17.68 22.14 12.04
C ALA A 172 -18.76 22.66 11.03
N TYR A 173 -18.65 22.34 9.73
CA TYR A 173 -19.47 22.89 8.59
C TYR A 173 -18.94 24.18 7.93
N GLY A 174 -17.80 24.11 7.22
CA GLY A 174 -17.36 25.22 6.36
C GLY A 174 -16.06 24.96 5.61
N PHE A 175 -16.12 25.18 4.29
CA PHE A 175 -15.07 25.11 3.26
C PHE A 175 -14.35 23.77 3.08
N PHE A 176 -14.95 22.93 2.25
CA PHE A 176 -14.32 21.74 1.72
C PHE A 176 -13.82 22.00 0.30
N GLY A 177 -12.65 21.46 -0.04
CA GLY A 177 -12.17 21.45 -1.43
C GLY A 177 -11.12 22.49 -1.80
N GLY A 178 -10.30 22.93 -0.84
CA GLY A 178 -9.06 23.66 -1.15
C GLY A 178 -8.03 22.77 -1.87
N THR A 179 -6.78 22.79 -1.43
CA THR A 179 -5.69 21.97 -2.01
C THR A 179 -5.98 20.46 -2.01
N GLY A 180 -6.95 20.00 -1.21
CA GLY A 180 -7.42 18.62 -1.21
C GLY A 180 -8.09 18.18 -2.52
N ASN A 181 -8.81 19.08 -3.22
CA ASN A 181 -9.50 18.74 -4.46
C ASN A 181 -8.54 18.35 -5.59
N SER A 182 -7.37 18.96 -5.62
CA SER A 182 -6.28 18.65 -6.55
C SER A 182 -5.25 17.68 -5.97
N PHE A 183 -5.50 17.12 -4.77
CA PHE A 183 -4.55 16.21 -4.15
C PHE A 183 -4.42 14.95 -5.01
N PRO A 184 -3.20 14.50 -5.34
CA PRO A 184 -3.01 13.39 -6.26
C PRO A 184 -3.48 12.03 -5.69
N SER A 185 -3.87 11.12 -6.58
CA SER A 185 -4.01 9.70 -6.25
C SER A 185 -2.74 8.95 -6.65
N PHE A 186 -2.09 8.30 -5.69
CA PHE A 186 -0.92 7.47 -5.95
C PHE A 186 -1.35 6.08 -6.43
N VAL A 187 -0.89 5.68 -7.62
CA VAL A 187 -1.16 4.35 -8.20
C VAL A 187 -0.05 3.35 -7.82
N MET A 188 1.20 3.81 -7.86
CA MET A 188 2.37 3.11 -7.37
C MET A 188 3.50 4.11 -7.09
N THR A 189 4.26 3.89 -6.03
CA THR A 189 5.32 4.82 -5.60
C THR A 189 6.67 4.14 -5.58
N TYR A 190 7.73 4.94 -5.71
CA TYR A 190 9.12 4.49 -5.57
C TYR A 190 9.38 3.94 -4.17
N ALA A 191 8.79 4.52 -3.13
CA ALA A 191 8.85 3.94 -1.79
C ALA A 191 8.43 2.46 -1.77
N GLU A 192 7.33 2.13 -2.47
CA GLU A 192 6.88 0.74 -2.59
C GLU A 192 7.84 -0.13 -3.41
N VAL A 193 8.41 0.40 -4.50
CA VAL A 193 9.36 -0.32 -5.36
C VAL A 193 10.66 -0.60 -4.62
N ALA A 194 11.23 0.40 -3.95
CA ALA A 194 12.44 0.26 -3.15
C ALA A 194 12.23 -0.75 -2.01
N LEU A 195 11.09 -0.71 -1.30
CA LEU A 195 10.78 -1.70 -0.27
C LEU A 195 10.52 -3.10 -0.86
N THR A 196 10.05 -3.19 -2.10
CA THR A 196 9.94 -4.45 -2.85
C THR A 196 11.33 -5.02 -3.20
N GLN A 197 12.27 -4.16 -3.60
CA GLN A 197 13.68 -4.52 -3.81
C GLN A 197 14.38 -4.91 -2.50
N ALA A 198 14.08 -4.23 -1.40
CA ALA A 198 14.60 -4.56 -0.07
C ALA A 198 14.15 -5.96 0.36
N GLU A 199 12.86 -6.31 0.18
CA GLU A 199 12.38 -7.65 0.46
C GLU A 199 13.00 -8.70 -0.48
N ALA A 200 13.11 -8.41 -1.78
CA ALA A 200 13.76 -9.31 -2.73
C ALA A 200 15.23 -9.56 -2.34
N ALA A 201 16.00 -8.51 -2.02
CA ALA A 201 17.38 -8.60 -1.55
C ALA A 201 17.51 -9.40 -0.24
N ASN A 202 16.65 -9.13 0.75
CA ASN A 202 16.62 -9.88 2.02
C ASN A 202 16.34 -11.38 1.81
N ARG A 203 15.66 -11.74 0.71
CA ARG A 203 15.33 -13.12 0.33
C ARG A 203 16.29 -13.72 -0.71
N SER A 204 17.30 -12.98 -1.15
CA SER A 204 18.19 -13.36 -2.26
C SER A 204 17.44 -13.69 -3.57
N LEU A 205 16.39 -12.91 -3.89
CA LEU A 205 15.55 -13.08 -5.07
C LEU A 205 15.85 -12.02 -6.12
N GLY A 206 15.53 -12.33 -7.38
CA GLY A 206 15.62 -11.39 -8.49
C GLY A 206 17.05 -11.00 -8.86
N GLY A 207 18.04 -11.83 -8.53
CA GLY A 207 19.46 -11.51 -8.71
C GLY A 207 20.04 -10.55 -7.68
N LEU A 208 19.25 -10.16 -6.67
CA LEU A 208 19.72 -9.35 -5.55
C LEU A 208 20.27 -10.24 -4.43
N ASN A 209 21.08 -9.65 -3.54
CA ASN A 209 21.65 -10.33 -2.39
C ASN A 209 21.41 -9.54 -1.08
N PRO A 210 21.53 -10.18 0.10
CA PRO A 210 21.18 -9.57 1.38
C PRO A 210 21.97 -8.31 1.73
N ALA A 211 23.19 -8.12 1.21
CA ALA A 211 23.98 -6.93 1.48
C ALA A 211 23.36 -5.65 0.87
N GLN A 212 22.48 -5.80 -0.13
CA GLN A 212 21.78 -4.68 -0.78
C GLN A 212 20.49 -4.28 -0.06
N ALA A 213 19.97 -5.13 0.84
CA ALA A 213 18.65 -4.93 1.44
C ALA A 213 18.57 -3.64 2.28
N ALA A 214 19.62 -3.31 3.03
CA ALA A 214 19.69 -2.09 3.84
C ALA A 214 19.55 -0.82 2.97
N GLY A 215 20.30 -0.75 1.86
CA GLY A 215 20.26 0.42 0.97
C GLY A 215 18.88 0.64 0.34
N PHE A 216 18.22 -0.43 -0.10
CA PHE A 216 16.85 -0.35 -0.63
C PHE A 216 15.81 -0.01 0.45
N TYR A 217 16.00 -0.53 1.67
CA TYR A 217 15.13 -0.20 2.80
C TYR A 217 15.20 1.29 3.14
N ASP A 218 16.41 1.83 3.29
CA ASP A 218 16.66 3.24 3.61
C ASP A 218 16.12 4.14 2.51
N ALA A 219 16.33 3.78 1.24
CA ALA A 219 15.80 4.51 0.09
C ALA A 219 14.26 4.54 0.10
N GLY A 220 13.61 3.42 0.39
CA GLY A 220 12.15 3.33 0.42
C GLY A 220 11.51 4.10 1.58
N VAL A 221 12.12 4.05 2.77
CA VAL A 221 11.67 4.83 3.93
C VAL A 221 11.85 6.31 3.69
N THR A 222 13.02 6.72 3.19
CA THR A 222 13.31 8.12 2.84
C THR A 222 12.32 8.64 1.81
N ALA A 223 12.13 7.90 0.71
CA ALA A 223 11.17 8.27 -0.32
C ALA A 223 9.75 8.40 0.22
N SER A 224 9.33 7.53 1.15
CA SER A 224 8.02 7.61 1.78
C SER A 224 7.85 8.87 2.64
N ILE A 225 8.89 9.31 3.36
CA ILE A 225 8.85 10.51 4.19
C ILE A 225 8.80 11.75 3.29
N GLU A 226 9.67 11.81 2.29
CA GLU A 226 9.77 12.93 1.34
C GLU A 226 8.53 13.09 0.46
N GLN A 227 7.90 11.99 0.03
CA GLN A 227 6.66 12.00 -0.75
C GLN A 227 5.56 12.83 -0.05
N TRP A 228 5.54 12.81 1.28
CA TRP A 228 4.55 13.52 2.08
C TRP A 228 5.04 14.90 2.58
N GLY A 229 6.22 15.34 2.14
CA GLY A 229 6.78 16.66 2.45
C GLY A 229 7.66 16.70 3.69
N GLY A 230 8.09 15.55 4.21
CA GLY A 230 9.22 15.49 5.13
C GLY A 230 10.56 15.70 4.40
N THR A 231 11.63 15.80 5.17
CA THR A 231 12.98 16.10 4.68
C THR A 231 13.90 14.88 4.75
N ALA A 232 14.97 14.88 3.94
CA ALA A 232 16.03 13.88 4.03
C ALA A 232 16.66 13.81 5.44
N ALA A 233 16.75 14.94 6.16
CA ALA A 233 17.27 14.98 7.52
C ALA A 233 16.34 14.27 8.52
N GLU A 234 15.02 14.49 8.42
CA GLU A 234 14.03 13.77 9.23
C GLU A 234 14.04 12.28 8.92
N ALA A 235 14.19 11.90 7.64
CA ALA A 235 14.31 10.50 7.24
C ALA A 235 15.57 9.84 7.81
N ALA A 236 16.73 10.50 7.74
CA ALA A 236 17.97 10.00 8.31
C ALA A 236 17.87 9.82 9.83
N ALA A 237 17.30 10.80 10.55
CA ALA A 237 17.07 10.71 11.98
C ALA A 237 16.11 9.56 12.35
N TYR A 238 15.05 9.36 11.56
CA TYR A 238 14.12 8.26 11.73
C TYR A 238 14.76 6.90 11.52
N LEU A 239 15.53 6.73 10.44
CA LEU A 239 16.24 5.49 10.11
C LEU A 239 17.31 5.11 11.13
N ALA A 240 17.87 6.10 11.84
CA ALA A 240 18.85 5.86 12.90
C ALA A 240 18.23 5.26 14.19
N GLN A 241 16.90 5.26 14.34
CA GLN A 241 16.27 4.71 15.55
C GLN A 241 16.45 3.18 15.61
N PRO A 242 16.80 2.58 16.77
CA PRO A 242 17.09 1.14 16.87
C PRO A 242 15.94 0.20 16.47
N ASN A 243 14.70 0.64 16.68
CA ASN A 243 13.47 -0.07 16.31
C ASN A 243 13.07 0.15 14.83
N VAL A 244 13.70 1.10 14.13
CA VAL A 244 13.44 1.44 12.73
C VAL A 244 14.56 0.97 11.81
N ALA A 245 15.83 1.06 12.22
CA ALA A 245 16.99 0.73 11.39
C ALA A 245 16.84 -0.64 10.69
N TYR A 246 17.43 -0.86 9.52
CA TYR A 246 17.35 -2.20 8.92
C TYR A 246 18.10 -3.25 9.78
N VAL A 247 17.59 -4.48 9.80
CA VAL A 247 18.26 -5.67 10.33
C VAL A 247 18.07 -6.83 9.37
N ALA A 248 18.98 -7.79 9.31
CA ALA A 248 18.91 -8.89 8.36
C ALA A 248 17.87 -9.97 8.74
N GLY A 249 17.51 -10.83 7.78
CA GLY A 249 16.72 -12.04 8.01
C GLY A 249 15.23 -11.76 8.23
N THR A 250 14.57 -12.58 9.06
CA THR A 250 13.14 -12.43 9.37
C THR A 250 12.80 -11.10 10.06
N PRO A 251 13.58 -10.60 11.04
CA PRO A 251 13.35 -9.26 11.60
C PRO A 251 13.37 -8.16 10.52
N GLY A 252 14.24 -8.28 9.53
CA GLY A 252 14.31 -7.39 8.36
C GLY A 252 13.05 -7.39 7.52
N LEU A 253 12.54 -8.58 7.20
CA LEU A 253 11.25 -8.71 6.49
C LEU A 253 10.12 -7.99 7.21
N ILE A 254 10.04 -8.13 8.54
CA ILE A 254 9.00 -7.48 9.34
C ILE A 254 9.14 -5.96 9.23
N ARG A 255 10.36 -5.41 9.38
CA ARG A 255 10.60 -3.96 9.24
C ARG A 255 10.26 -3.47 7.83
N ILE A 256 10.69 -4.19 6.78
CA ILE A 256 10.36 -3.86 5.38
C ILE A 256 8.84 -3.85 5.17
N ALA A 257 8.12 -4.89 5.57
CA ALA A 257 6.68 -4.98 5.39
C ALA A 257 5.92 -3.92 6.20
N GLN A 258 6.40 -3.60 7.41
CA GLN A 258 5.83 -2.56 8.25
C GLN A 258 5.99 -1.18 7.61
N GLN A 259 7.20 -0.85 7.14
CA GLN A 259 7.44 0.42 6.43
C GLN A 259 6.66 0.49 5.12
N LYS A 260 6.52 -0.64 4.41
CA LYS A 260 5.73 -0.71 3.17
C LYS A 260 4.26 -0.46 3.45
N TRP A 261 3.72 -1.03 4.54
CA TRP A 261 2.35 -0.76 4.97
C TRP A 261 2.13 0.71 5.34
N ILE A 262 3.08 1.35 6.03
CA ILE A 262 3.03 2.79 6.34
C ILE A 262 3.10 3.64 5.07
N ALA A 263 3.95 3.29 4.11
CA ALA A 263 4.09 4.01 2.83
C ALA A 263 2.82 3.94 1.96
N LEU A 264 2.02 2.88 2.12
CA LEU A 264 0.78 2.64 1.38
C LEU A 264 -0.46 3.33 2.00
N PHE A 265 -0.29 4.30 2.91
CA PHE A 265 -1.38 4.97 3.64
C PHE A 265 -2.56 5.42 2.76
N SER A 266 -2.30 6.01 1.59
CA SER A 266 -3.33 6.48 0.65
C SER A 266 -3.83 5.40 -0.32
N ASP A 267 -3.20 4.23 -0.37
CA ASP A 267 -3.57 3.08 -1.20
C ASP A 267 -3.95 1.89 -0.30
N GLY A 268 -5.12 2.01 0.33
CA GLY A 268 -5.65 0.99 1.23
C GLY A 268 -5.86 -0.38 0.56
N GLY A 269 -6.08 -0.41 -0.75
CA GLY A 269 -6.22 -1.65 -1.52
C GLY A 269 -4.92 -2.44 -1.56
N GLN A 270 -3.80 -1.78 -1.87
CA GLN A 270 -2.49 -2.42 -1.83
C GLN A 270 -2.02 -2.67 -0.41
N ALA A 271 -2.29 -1.77 0.54
CA ALA A 271 -1.98 -2.01 1.96
C ALA A 271 -2.68 -3.28 2.49
N TRP A 272 -3.96 -3.49 2.14
CA TRP A 272 -4.70 -4.71 2.50
C TRP A 272 -4.17 -5.95 1.78
N ALA A 273 -3.71 -5.82 0.53
CA ALA A 273 -3.07 -6.92 -0.19
C ALA A 273 -1.71 -7.31 0.41
N GLU A 274 -0.87 -6.34 0.79
CA GLU A 274 0.40 -6.57 1.49
C GLU A 274 0.18 -7.16 2.88
N TRP A 275 -0.78 -6.63 3.64
CA TRP A 275 -1.11 -7.17 4.95
C TRP A 275 -1.60 -8.62 4.86
N ARG A 276 -2.46 -8.97 3.89
CA ARG A 276 -2.87 -10.37 3.68
C ARG A 276 -1.68 -11.30 3.39
N ARG A 277 -0.74 -10.83 2.55
CA ARG A 277 0.47 -11.58 2.17
C ARG A 277 1.46 -11.74 3.32
N THR A 278 1.63 -10.72 4.15
CA THR A 278 2.74 -10.63 5.12
C THR A 278 2.31 -10.83 6.56
N CYS A 279 1.03 -10.59 6.89
CA CYS A 279 0.53 -10.44 8.26
C CYS A 279 1.09 -9.23 9.03
N VAL A 280 1.75 -8.30 8.35
CA VAL A 280 2.40 -7.13 8.98
C VAL A 280 1.63 -5.86 8.62
N PRO A 281 1.27 -5.01 9.60
CA PRO A 281 1.49 -5.18 11.03
C PRO A 281 0.56 -6.25 11.65
N TYR A 282 1.08 -6.99 12.62
CA TYR A 282 0.35 -8.08 13.30
C TYR A 282 -0.74 -7.54 14.26
N THR A 283 -0.68 -6.25 14.59
CA THR A 283 -1.63 -5.54 15.46
C THR A 283 -2.97 -5.24 14.79
N VAL A 284 -3.06 -5.40 13.46
CA VAL A 284 -4.31 -5.26 12.72
C VAL A 284 -5.25 -6.38 13.13
N SER A 285 -6.35 -6.02 13.81
CA SER A 285 -7.37 -6.94 14.29
C SER A 285 -8.77 -6.33 14.08
N PRO A 286 -9.84 -7.14 14.09
CA PRO A 286 -11.20 -6.63 13.97
C PRO A 286 -11.54 -5.73 15.16
N GLY A 287 -12.23 -4.64 14.86
CA GLY A 287 -12.68 -3.69 15.89
C GLY A 287 -13.78 -4.23 16.80
N PRO A 288 -14.15 -3.47 17.84
CA PRO A 288 -15.08 -3.91 18.89
C PRO A 288 -16.46 -4.33 18.37
N ALA A 289 -17.01 -3.58 17.41
CA ALA A 289 -18.33 -3.84 16.83
C ALA A 289 -18.27 -4.70 15.55
N ALA A 290 -17.10 -5.24 15.19
CA ALA A 290 -17.00 -6.11 14.03
C ALA A 290 -17.85 -7.38 14.23
N SER A 291 -18.68 -7.71 13.24
CA SER A 291 -19.54 -8.90 13.26
C SER A 291 -18.78 -10.22 13.07
N ARG A 292 -17.52 -10.14 12.65
CA ARG A 292 -16.63 -11.29 12.43
C ARG A 292 -15.43 -11.22 13.35
N ALA A 293 -15.00 -12.39 13.82
CA ALA A 293 -13.78 -12.53 14.61
C ALA A 293 -12.50 -12.44 13.77
N ASN A 294 -12.62 -12.47 12.43
CA ASN A 294 -11.51 -12.37 11.49
C ASN A 294 -11.68 -11.18 10.54
N ILE A 295 -10.57 -10.55 10.17
CA ILE A 295 -10.54 -9.57 9.08
C ILE A 295 -10.76 -10.31 7.74
N PRO A 296 -11.67 -9.84 6.86
CA PRO A 296 -11.88 -10.40 5.53
C PRO A 296 -10.58 -10.55 4.72
N ARG A 297 -10.50 -11.63 3.94
CA ARG A 297 -9.39 -11.98 3.05
C ARG A 297 -9.71 -11.70 1.57
N ARG A 298 -10.99 -11.57 1.23
CA ARG A 298 -11.52 -11.24 -0.11
C ARG A 298 -12.92 -10.65 0.01
N PHE A 299 -13.46 -10.14 -1.09
CA PHE A 299 -14.90 -9.91 -1.23
C PHE A 299 -15.60 -11.17 -1.77
N GLN A 300 -16.89 -11.30 -1.48
CA GLN A 300 -17.75 -12.29 -2.13
C GLN A 300 -18.09 -11.85 -3.55
N TYR A 301 -18.47 -12.80 -4.40
CA TYR A 301 -18.99 -12.46 -5.72
C TYR A 301 -20.33 -11.72 -5.60
N SER A 302 -20.59 -10.80 -6.54
CA SER A 302 -21.85 -10.06 -6.60
C SER A 302 -23.04 -11.03 -6.67
N THR A 303 -24.15 -10.66 -6.03
CA THR A 303 -25.40 -11.42 -6.12
C THR A 303 -25.92 -11.49 -7.55
N THR A 304 -25.63 -10.49 -8.39
CA THR A 304 -26.00 -10.48 -9.81
C THR A 304 -25.28 -11.57 -10.61
N GLU A 305 -24.01 -11.87 -10.32
CA GLU A 305 -23.28 -12.94 -11.03
C GLU A 305 -23.93 -14.32 -10.84
N ARG A 306 -24.62 -14.52 -9.71
CA ARG A 306 -25.35 -15.77 -9.43
C ARG A 306 -26.51 -15.98 -10.39
N SER A 307 -27.15 -14.92 -10.86
CA SER A 307 -28.26 -15.00 -11.82
C SER A 307 -27.81 -14.95 -13.27
N VAL A 308 -26.82 -14.09 -13.60
CA VAL A 308 -26.45 -13.86 -15.01
C VAL A 308 -25.32 -14.75 -15.52
N ASN A 309 -24.54 -15.37 -14.62
CA ASN A 309 -23.32 -16.11 -14.98
C ASN A 309 -23.09 -17.34 -14.08
N GLY A 310 -24.17 -17.97 -13.62
CA GLY A 310 -24.14 -19.02 -12.59
C GLY A 310 -23.21 -20.20 -12.92
N THR A 311 -23.15 -20.64 -14.18
CA THR A 311 -22.28 -21.74 -14.60
C THR A 311 -20.80 -21.46 -14.34
N ASN A 312 -20.29 -20.30 -14.78
CA ASN A 312 -18.89 -19.94 -14.60
C ASN A 312 -18.59 -19.60 -13.13
N LEU A 313 -19.53 -18.96 -12.45
CA LEU A 313 -19.42 -18.68 -11.02
C LEU A 313 -19.26 -19.98 -10.21
N ASN A 314 -20.10 -20.98 -10.48
CA ASN A 314 -20.03 -22.28 -9.79
C ASN A 314 -18.71 -23.01 -10.09
N ALA A 315 -18.22 -22.94 -11.33
CA ALA A 315 -16.91 -23.49 -11.68
C ALA A 315 -15.77 -22.79 -10.91
N ALA A 316 -15.82 -21.46 -10.77
CA ALA A 316 -14.84 -20.71 -9.98
C ALA A 316 -14.90 -21.07 -8.49
N ILE A 317 -16.11 -21.19 -7.92
CA ILE A 317 -16.32 -21.60 -6.52
C ILE A 317 -15.76 -23.01 -6.28
N ALA A 318 -15.97 -23.94 -7.21
CA ALA A 318 -15.44 -25.31 -7.08
C ALA A 318 -13.90 -25.35 -7.02
N GLN A 319 -13.21 -24.42 -7.70
CA GLN A 319 -11.74 -24.38 -7.72
C GLN A 319 -11.13 -23.59 -6.56
N GLN A 320 -11.76 -22.48 -6.16
CA GLN A 320 -11.20 -21.57 -5.16
C GLN A 320 -11.59 -21.91 -3.71
N GLY A 321 -12.63 -22.73 -3.53
CA GLY A 321 -13.33 -22.91 -2.26
C GLY A 321 -14.60 -22.04 -2.12
N SER A 322 -15.25 -22.14 -0.96
CA SER A 322 -16.53 -21.47 -0.69
C SER A 322 -16.44 -19.95 -0.90
N ASP A 323 -17.52 -19.34 -1.40
CA ASP A 323 -17.58 -17.89 -1.60
C ASP A 323 -17.87 -17.16 -0.28
N THR A 324 -16.86 -17.05 0.57
CA THR A 324 -16.91 -16.39 1.88
C THR A 324 -15.84 -15.31 1.99
N PHE A 325 -15.98 -14.40 2.96
CA PHE A 325 -14.97 -13.37 3.22
C PHE A 325 -13.66 -13.97 3.75
N GLU A 326 -13.71 -15.16 4.36
CA GLU A 326 -12.57 -15.86 4.95
C GLU A 326 -11.75 -16.66 3.94
N THR A 327 -12.33 -17.03 2.80
CA THR A 327 -11.63 -17.78 1.75
C THR A 327 -10.44 -16.97 1.24
N ARG A 328 -9.25 -17.57 1.30
CA ARG A 328 -8.01 -16.91 0.89
C ARG A 328 -7.93 -16.74 -0.61
N MET A 329 -7.29 -15.66 -1.06
CA MET A 329 -6.92 -15.49 -2.45
C MET A 329 -5.86 -16.52 -2.86
N TYR A 330 -5.75 -16.85 -4.14
CA TYR A 330 -4.76 -17.80 -4.68
C TYR A 330 -3.32 -17.55 -4.19
N TRP A 331 -2.93 -16.27 -4.10
CA TRP A 331 -1.59 -15.82 -3.67
C TRP A 331 -1.48 -15.64 -2.15
N ASP A 332 -2.60 -15.64 -1.43
CA ASP A 332 -2.68 -15.42 0.01
C ASP A 332 -2.49 -16.75 0.76
N THR A 333 -1.31 -17.34 0.62
CA THR A 333 -0.95 -18.60 1.27
C THR A 333 0.11 -18.39 2.35
N ALA A 334 0.19 -19.36 3.28
CA ALA A 334 1.26 -19.39 4.27
C ALA A 334 2.63 -19.39 3.55
N PRO A 335 3.63 -18.67 4.07
CA PRO A 335 4.95 -18.59 3.47
C PRO A 335 5.61 -19.97 3.48
N THR A 336 6.07 -20.43 2.31
CA THR A 336 6.71 -21.75 2.14
C THR A 336 8.24 -21.67 2.06
N ALA A 337 8.82 -20.50 1.78
CA ALA A 337 10.26 -20.29 1.60
C ALA A 337 10.85 -19.28 2.61
N ALA A 338 11.99 -19.65 3.22
CA ALA A 338 12.71 -18.81 4.17
C ALA A 338 13.45 -17.64 3.48
N PRO A 339 13.70 -16.50 4.18
CA PRO A 339 13.15 -16.15 5.49
C PRO A 339 11.62 -15.97 5.42
N THR A 340 10.88 -16.49 6.39
CA THR A 340 9.42 -16.40 6.42
C THR A 340 8.98 -15.27 7.34
N TYR A 341 7.79 -14.71 7.06
CA TYR A 341 7.07 -13.94 8.07
C TYR A 341 6.64 -14.89 9.20
N PRO A 342 6.55 -14.42 10.47
CA PRO A 342 6.24 -15.31 11.57
C PRO A 342 4.86 -15.97 11.37
N THR A 343 4.83 -17.30 11.51
CA THR A 343 3.62 -18.13 11.32
C THR A 343 2.83 -18.31 12.61
N THR A 344 3.37 -17.88 13.75
CA THR A 344 2.75 -17.95 15.08
C THR A 344 1.63 -16.92 15.27
N PHE A 345 1.52 -15.91 14.40
CA PHE A 345 0.46 -14.92 14.47
C PHE A 345 -0.80 -15.42 13.78
N THR A 346 -1.92 -15.46 14.50
CA THR A 346 -3.24 -15.65 13.90
C THR A 346 -3.67 -14.32 13.27
N CYS A 347 -3.23 -14.10 12.03
CA CYS A 347 -3.35 -12.83 11.31
C CYS A 347 -4.78 -12.32 11.21
N GLY A 348 -5.07 -11.21 11.88
CA GLY A 348 -6.38 -10.56 11.82
C GLY A 348 -7.48 -11.30 12.56
N LEU A 349 -7.13 -12.17 13.52
CA LEU A 349 -8.07 -12.75 14.48
C LEU A 349 -8.22 -11.79 15.68
N ARG A 350 -9.43 -11.69 16.23
CA ARG A 350 -9.68 -10.95 17.47
C ARG A 350 -8.92 -11.60 18.63
N GLY A 351 -8.14 -10.81 19.38
CA GLY A 351 -7.44 -11.27 20.59
C GLY A 351 -6.14 -12.05 20.35
N SER A 352 -5.63 -12.11 19.12
CA SER A 352 -4.35 -12.79 18.80
C SER A 352 -3.12 -11.87 18.84
N ALA A 353 -3.28 -10.60 19.22
CA ALA A 353 -2.15 -9.71 19.43
C ALA A 353 -1.36 -10.16 20.67
N PRO A 354 -0.02 -10.30 20.61
CA PRO A 354 0.79 -10.57 21.79
C PRO A 354 0.60 -9.45 22.83
N ALA A 355 0.72 -9.82 24.10
CA ALA A 355 0.89 -8.83 25.17
C ALA A 355 2.11 -7.93 24.85
N PRO A 356 2.04 -6.63 25.19
CA PRO A 356 2.99 -5.61 24.75
C PRO A 356 4.45 -5.90 25.08
#